data_AF-A0A5N6L2K2-F1
#
_entry.id   AF-A0A5N6L2K2-F1
#
_cell.length_a   1.000
_cell.length_b   1.000
_cell.length_c   1.000
_cell.angle_alpha   90.00
_cell.angle_beta   90.00
_cell.angle_gamma   90.00
#
_symmetry.space_group_name_H-M   'P 1'
#
loop_
_entity.id
_entity.type
_entity.pdbx_description
1 polymer ?
#
loop_
_entity_poly.entity_id
_entity_poly.type
_entity_poly.pdbx_seq_one_letter_code
_entity_poly.pdbx_strand_id
1 'polypeptide(L)'
;MLRQAQDAVLSCLRHARVVDQSTGSQTTTAKRIAGYSLVGVAIIIITLTFSEWFHLSEALNSGAFLKGASIFQGGPFRPSSHLREHVSACDAVPDSVINDLRNATTKDIAIVYNDRNVVSEADVLQVPAHICILVTIPQKPLSVADYDAGYTDPPVAGKGPDLVHLLVSSDDVVLTFPPLLPVPDQQFEPQHDESIIYSAAATILNNGTYTVSATHEFSNWKWAQEWHVSYENDSFSLGHGLSTDDVFKVHDFHPDTIPSKKIIAMGLEDSTRPPICNEHVNAGRGRWYKQKTFPFINANTADETGYAWQGDDCSLDYFSPDDVLTCLSNKTIHIYGDSMIRRETKAILNGGNWCLGLDDKCQDNDDWPGVPNTKLDIDENGAHVVTQLDGSNDDHFGHDQINHIDFGMNTSIFYTFVTTVTNQTSLWMKQFYDDQDLIKPPPDPSSKIPPDYEIKPGAKPRPPLSIARPDAVILGFGAWDQAFTDHFDSYENRLVQFRETLLGAYQGMPIIMRMANSWCCRSTGSGFRRFTGGRVQEFDDRTRRIFGVGTGGQTSDGRIRLLDPVNMNGREDILSQFKASDANHPRASHVRTEVQMLLHSLCLRDPVSHKLVFRD
;
A
#
# COMPACT_ATOMS: atom_id res chain seq x y z
N MET A 1 -19.54 -3.43 -23.29
CA MET A 1 -19.89 -3.77 -24.69
C MET A 1 -20.89 -4.90 -24.82
N LEU A 2 -20.66 -6.13 -24.28
CA LEU A 2 -21.63 -7.23 -24.42
C LEU A 2 -23.01 -6.91 -23.81
N ARG A 3 -23.05 -6.26 -22.64
CA ARG A 3 -24.28 -5.75 -22.02
C ARG A 3 -24.96 -4.66 -22.85
N GLN A 4 -24.20 -3.70 -23.38
CA GLN A 4 -24.75 -2.67 -24.27
C GLN A 4 -25.32 -3.27 -25.57
N ALA A 5 -24.69 -4.32 -26.11
CA ALA A 5 -25.23 -5.06 -27.25
C ALA A 5 -26.50 -5.84 -26.87
N GLN A 6 -26.55 -6.47 -25.69
CA GLN A 6 -27.76 -7.10 -25.15
C GLN A 6 -28.89 -6.09 -24.95
N ASP A 7 -28.60 -4.92 -24.39
CA ASP A 7 -29.58 -3.86 -24.12
C ASP A 7 -30.09 -3.22 -25.40
N ALA A 8 -29.23 -3.05 -26.42
CA ALA A 8 -29.64 -2.61 -27.75
C ALA A 8 -30.54 -3.63 -28.45
N VAL A 9 -30.22 -4.93 -28.35
CA VAL A 9 -31.06 -6.01 -28.88
C VAL A 9 -32.40 -6.07 -28.15
N LEU A 10 -32.40 -5.98 -26.81
CA LEU A 10 -33.62 -5.97 -26.00
C LEU A 10 -34.48 -4.72 -26.27
N SER A 11 -33.86 -3.56 -26.52
CA SER A 11 -34.54 -2.31 -26.91
C SER A 11 -35.18 -2.43 -28.29
N CYS A 12 -34.47 -3.01 -29.27
CA CYS A 12 -35.01 -3.32 -30.60
C CYS A 12 -36.18 -4.32 -30.53
N LEU A 13 -36.07 -5.36 -29.70
CA LEU A 13 -37.13 -6.35 -29.50
C LEU A 13 -38.37 -5.74 -28.80
N ARG A 14 -38.18 -4.80 -27.88
CA ARG A 14 -39.29 -4.06 -27.25
C ARG A 14 -39.99 -3.14 -28.26
N HIS A 15 -39.24 -2.45 -29.12
CA HIS A 15 -39.84 -1.62 -30.18
C HIS A 15 -40.59 -2.45 -31.23
N ALA A 16 -40.06 -3.61 -31.62
CA ALA A 16 -40.76 -4.52 -32.53
C ALA A 16 -42.10 -5.02 -31.96
N ARG A 17 -42.19 -5.18 -30.63
CA ARG A 17 -43.43 -5.61 -29.94
C ARG A 17 -44.51 -4.53 -29.88
N VAL A 18 -44.13 -3.26 -29.93
CA VAL A 18 -45.07 -2.12 -29.91
C VAL A 18 -45.69 -1.88 -31.29
N VAL A 19 -44.96 -2.18 -32.37
CA VAL A 19 -45.49 -2.03 -33.74
C VAL A 19 -46.58 -3.07 -34.06
N ASP A 20 -46.46 -4.30 -33.53
CA ASP A 20 -47.39 -5.41 -33.80
C ASP A 20 -48.79 -5.24 -33.14
N GLN A 21 -48.95 -4.30 -32.21
CA GLN A 21 -50.24 -4.03 -31.56
C GLN A 21 -51.06 -2.90 -32.22
N SER A 22 -50.50 -2.17 -33.20
CA SER A 22 -51.15 -0.98 -33.75
C SER A 22 -51.66 -1.10 -35.19
N THR A 23 -51.35 -2.19 -35.91
CA THR A 23 -51.85 -2.40 -37.27
C THR A 23 -52.31 -3.84 -37.46
N GLY A 24 -53.62 -4.07 -37.30
CA GLY A 24 -54.27 -5.32 -37.67
C GLY A 24 -54.25 -5.53 -39.18
N SER A 25 -53.13 -6.00 -39.72
CA SER A 25 -53.01 -6.48 -41.09
C SER A 25 -51.91 -7.53 -41.19
N GLN A 26 -52.33 -8.77 -41.45
CA GLN A 26 -51.43 -9.88 -41.76
C GLN A 26 -50.75 -9.61 -43.10
N THR A 27 -49.45 -9.27 -43.10
CA THR A 27 -48.60 -9.44 -44.28
C THR A 27 -47.28 -10.12 -43.92
N THR A 28 -46.96 -11.14 -44.70
CA THR A 28 -45.88 -12.13 -44.57
C THR A 28 -44.46 -11.57 -44.78
N THR A 29 -44.28 -10.25 -44.84
CA THR A 29 -43.01 -9.60 -45.20
C THR A 29 -42.14 -9.29 -43.97
N ALA A 30 -42.75 -8.99 -42.80
CA ALA A 30 -42.01 -8.64 -41.58
C ALA A 30 -41.19 -9.80 -40.99
N LYS A 31 -41.67 -11.05 -41.15
CA LYS A 31 -40.93 -12.26 -40.71
C LYS A 31 -39.66 -12.53 -41.52
N ARG A 32 -39.56 -12.05 -42.77
CA ARG A 32 -38.34 -12.22 -43.58
C ARG A 32 -37.24 -11.25 -43.16
N ILE A 33 -37.57 -10.00 -42.85
CA ILE A 33 -36.57 -8.97 -42.48
C ILE A 33 -35.93 -9.24 -41.10
N ALA A 34 -36.71 -9.77 -40.15
CA ALA A 34 -36.18 -10.21 -38.86
C ALA A 34 -35.24 -11.43 -38.98
N GLY A 35 -35.51 -12.34 -39.92
CA GLY A 35 -34.65 -13.50 -40.20
C GLY A 35 -33.28 -13.12 -40.77
N TYR A 36 -33.23 -12.14 -41.70
CA TYR A 36 -31.96 -11.71 -42.30
C TYR A 36 -31.06 -10.93 -41.33
N SER A 37 -31.64 -10.19 -40.38
CA SER A 37 -30.86 -9.42 -39.40
C SER A 37 -30.22 -10.30 -38.32
N LEU A 38 -30.88 -11.40 -37.92
CA LEU A 38 -30.33 -12.39 -36.98
C LEU A 38 -29.22 -13.23 -37.60
N VAL A 39 -29.34 -13.58 -38.89
CA VAL A 39 -28.28 -14.31 -39.62
C VAL A 39 -27.06 -13.41 -39.85
N GLY A 40 -27.25 -12.12 -40.16
CA GLY A 40 -26.15 -11.17 -40.31
C GLY A 40 -25.34 -10.95 -39.03
N VAL A 41 -26.01 -10.82 -37.87
CA VAL A 41 -25.34 -10.66 -36.57
C VAL A 41 -24.62 -11.94 -36.15
N ALA A 42 -25.21 -13.12 -36.41
CA ALA A 42 -24.56 -14.40 -36.14
C ALA A 42 -23.30 -14.63 -37.01
N ILE A 43 -23.34 -14.23 -38.29
CA ILE A 43 -22.16 -14.33 -39.18
C ILE A 43 -21.05 -13.40 -38.74
N ILE A 44 -21.36 -12.16 -38.31
CA ILE A 44 -20.33 -11.22 -37.83
C ILE A 44 -19.67 -11.74 -36.53
N ILE A 45 -20.46 -12.31 -35.61
CA ILE A 45 -19.93 -12.91 -34.38
C ILE A 45 -19.05 -14.13 -34.69
N ILE A 46 -19.48 -15.01 -35.60
CA ILE A 46 -18.71 -16.21 -35.99
C ILE A 46 -17.41 -15.82 -36.70
N THR A 47 -17.43 -14.78 -37.55
CA THR A 47 -16.24 -14.35 -38.31
C THR A 47 -15.19 -13.68 -37.42
N LEU A 48 -15.63 -12.91 -36.41
CA LEU A 48 -14.75 -12.31 -35.40
C LEU A 48 -14.13 -13.37 -34.47
N THR A 49 -14.87 -14.42 -34.12
CA THR A 49 -14.30 -15.54 -33.33
C THR A 49 -13.35 -16.44 -34.14
N PHE A 50 -13.46 -16.48 -35.47
CA PHE A 50 -12.58 -17.30 -36.32
C PHE A 50 -11.25 -16.60 -36.67
N SER A 51 -11.21 -15.26 -36.76
CA SER A 51 -9.94 -14.55 -37.03
C SER A 51 -8.97 -14.60 -35.84
N GLU A 52 -9.47 -14.68 -34.61
CA GLU A 52 -8.64 -14.86 -33.42
C GLU A 52 -8.15 -16.31 -33.24
N TRP A 53 -8.85 -17.29 -33.81
CA TRP A 53 -8.43 -18.70 -33.78
C TRP A 53 -7.31 -19.01 -34.81
N PHE A 54 -7.29 -18.30 -35.94
CA PHE A 54 -6.29 -18.54 -36.99
C PHE A 54 -4.88 -18.07 -36.62
N HIS A 55 -4.75 -17.07 -35.74
CA HIS A 55 -3.46 -16.66 -35.19
C HIS A 55 -2.94 -17.59 -34.07
N LEU A 56 -3.79 -18.48 -33.53
CA LEU A 56 -3.40 -19.44 -32.51
C LEU A 56 -2.90 -20.77 -33.09
N SER A 57 -3.34 -21.17 -34.30
CA SER A 57 -2.93 -22.44 -34.90
C SER A 57 -1.54 -22.40 -35.57
N GLU A 58 -1.04 -21.24 -35.97
CA GLU A 58 0.32 -21.09 -36.50
C GLU A 58 1.39 -21.14 -35.39
N ALA A 59 1.05 -20.76 -34.15
CA ALA A 59 1.95 -20.83 -33.00
C ALA A 59 2.09 -22.25 -32.40
N LEU A 60 1.16 -23.17 -32.71
CA LEU A 60 1.13 -24.53 -32.14
C LEU A 60 1.87 -25.58 -32.99
N ASN A 61 2.43 -25.21 -34.15
CA ASN A 61 3.10 -26.16 -35.06
C ASN A 61 4.65 -26.07 -35.08
N SER A 62 5.27 -25.20 -34.28
CA SER A 62 6.73 -25.23 -34.09
C SER A 62 7.08 -25.99 -32.82
N GLY A 63 7.28 -27.30 -32.95
CA GLY A 63 7.67 -28.18 -31.86
C GLY A 63 9.00 -27.78 -31.23
N ALA A 64 8.94 -27.29 -29.99
CA ALA A 64 10.06 -27.26 -29.05
C ALA A 64 9.49 -27.39 -27.63
N PHE A 65 9.57 -28.59 -27.07
CA PHE A 65 9.20 -28.90 -25.69
C PHE A 65 10.47 -28.84 -24.82
N LEU A 66 10.27 -28.38 -23.57
CA LEU A 66 11.19 -28.34 -22.41
C LEU A 66 12.04 -27.07 -22.20
N LYS A 67 11.45 -26.07 -21.55
CA LYS A 67 11.85 -25.56 -20.21
C LYS A 67 10.80 -24.56 -19.72
N GLY A 68 10.46 -24.65 -18.43
CA GLY A 68 9.37 -23.89 -17.81
C GLY A 68 9.55 -22.38 -17.96
N ALA A 69 8.55 -21.74 -18.56
CA ALA A 69 8.37 -20.30 -18.57
C ALA A 69 6.96 -20.01 -18.08
N SER A 70 6.85 -19.15 -17.07
CA SER A 70 5.60 -18.63 -16.57
C SER A 70 4.85 -17.89 -17.67
N ILE A 71 3.63 -18.32 -17.98
CA ILE A 71 2.71 -17.54 -18.81
C ILE A 71 1.72 -16.87 -17.86
N PHE A 72 2.09 -15.69 -17.36
CA PHE A 72 1.13 -14.67 -16.93
C PHE A 72 1.07 -13.61 -18.04
N GLN A 73 0.28 -13.86 -19.08
CA GLN A 73 -0.18 -12.80 -19.97
C GLN A 73 -1.47 -12.23 -19.38
N GLY A 74 -1.32 -11.22 -18.51
CA GLY A 74 -2.43 -10.35 -18.13
C GLY A 74 -2.84 -9.53 -19.36
N GLY A 75 -4.03 -9.80 -19.91
CA GLY A 75 -4.63 -8.94 -20.92
C GLY A 75 -4.88 -7.52 -20.39
N PRO A 76 -5.05 -6.51 -21.26
CA PRO A 76 -5.29 -5.13 -20.85
C PRO A 76 -6.61 -5.04 -20.09
N PHE A 77 -6.50 -4.93 -18.77
CA PHE A 77 -7.63 -4.76 -17.86
C PHE A 77 -8.19 -3.34 -18.07
N ARG A 78 -9.43 -3.22 -18.55
CA ARG A 78 -10.13 -1.93 -18.61
C ARG A 78 -10.80 -1.67 -17.25
N PRO A 79 -10.50 -0.56 -16.55
CA PRO A 79 -11.12 -0.23 -15.27
C PRO A 79 -12.63 -0.04 -15.42
N SER A 80 -13.38 -0.39 -14.38
CA SER A 80 -14.81 -0.08 -14.27
C SER A 80 -15.05 1.43 -14.14
N SER A 81 -16.08 1.92 -14.81
CA SER A 81 -16.49 3.33 -15.01
C SER A 81 -16.91 4.13 -13.76
N HIS A 82 -16.50 3.73 -12.55
CA HIS A 82 -16.82 4.44 -11.30
C HIS A 82 -15.59 4.93 -10.52
N LEU A 83 -14.37 4.52 -10.91
CA LEU A 83 -13.18 5.30 -10.63
C LEU A 83 -13.18 6.43 -11.65
N ARG A 84 -13.47 7.68 -11.21
CA ARG A 84 -13.28 8.85 -12.08
C ARG A 84 -11.88 8.74 -12.67
N GLU A 85 -11.77 8.81 -13.98
CA GLU A 85 -10.51 9.04 -14.68
C GLU A 85 -9.96 10.37 -14.18
N HIS A 86 -9.28 10.35 -13.03
CA HIS A 86 -8.18 11.26 -12.79
C HIS A 86 -7.13 10.83 -13.81
N VAL A 87 -7.28 11.31 -15.06
CA VAL A 87 -6.10 11.65 -15.85
C VAL A 87 -5.23 12.41 -14.86
N SER A 88 -4.08 11.83 -14.52
CA SER A 88 -3.28 12.40 -13.45
C SER A 88 -3.01 13.84 -13.90
N ALA A 89 -3.16 14.85 -13.03
CA ALA A 89 -2.89 16.23 -13.43
C ALA A 89 -1.47 16.37 -14.03
N CYS A 90 -0.59 15.40 -13.76
CA CYS A 90 0.74 15.28 -14.33
C CYS A 90 0.78 14.73 -15.76
N ASP A 91 -0.21 13.94 -16.20
CA ASP A 91 -0.28 13.42 -17.58
C ASP A 91 -0.51 14.55 -18.59
N ALA A 92 -1.04 15.68 -18.13
CA ALA A 92 -1.29 16.88 -18.95
C ALA A 92 -0.11 17.86 -18.98
N VAL A 93 1.00 17.58 -18.29
CA VAL A 93 2.17 18.46 -18.28
C VAL A 93 2.83 18.46 -19.67
N PRO A 94 3.00 19.63 -20.32
CA PRO A 94 3.63 19.68 -21.64
C PRO A 94 5.09 19.20 -21.61
N ASP A 95 5.52 18.45 -22.62
CA ASP A 95 6.92 18.02 -22.79
C ASP A 95 7.92 19.19 -22.73
N SER A 96 7.50 20.37 -23.19
CA SER A 96 8.32 21.60 -23.10
C SER A 96 8.68 21.97 -21.65
N VAL A 97 7.73 21.87 -20.72
CA VAL A 97 7.97 22.12 -19.29
C VAL A 97 8.92 21.07 -18.73
N ILE A 98 8.72 19.80 -19.08
CA ILE A 98 9.62 18.71 -18.68
C ILE A 98 11.04 18.95 -19.21
N ASN A 99 11.20 19.33 -20.48
CA ASN A 99 12.50 19.60 -21.08
C ASN A 99 13.20 20.82 -20.46
N ASP A 100 12.46 21.87 -20.14
CA ASP A 100 13.01 23.04 -19.45
C ASP A 100 13.53 22.68 -18.06
N LEU A 101 12.76 21.87 -17.30
CA LEU A 101 13.16 21.40 -15.98
C LEU A 101 14.33 20.42 -16.03
N ARG A 102 14.45 19.56 -17.06
CA ARG A 102 15.61 18.68 -17.23
C ARG A 102 16.91 19.45 -17.36
N ASN A 103 16.86 20.62 -18.00
CA ASN A 103 18.01 21.51 -18.18
C ASN A 103 18.27 22.42 -16.95
N ALA A 104 17.46 22.31 -15.88
CA ALA A 104 17.68 23.09 -14.67
C ALA A 104 19.00 22.68 -14.00
N THR A 105 19.69 23.67 -13.43
CA THR A 105 20.97 23.46 -12.74
C THR A 105 20.88 23.65 -11.22
N THR A 106 19.67 23.90 -10.72
CA THR A 106 19.34 24.13 -9.31
C THR A 106 18.16 23.26 -8.91
N LYS A 107 18.12 22.85 -7.64
CA LYS A 107 16.96 22.15 -7.07
C LYS A 107 15.78 23.11 -7.01
N ASP A 108 14.61 22.70 -7.48
CA ASP A 108 13.42 23.54 -7.48
C ASP A 108 12.13 22.71 -7.41
N ILE A 109 11.03 23.38 -7.09
CA ILE A 109 9.67 22.85 -7.15
C ILE A 109 8.90 23.69 -8.16
N ALA A 110 8.38 23.06 -9.21
CA ALA A 110 7.44 23.66 -10.13
C ALA A 110 6.03 23.11 -9.87
N ILE A 111 5.02 23.97 -9.94
CA ILE A 111 3.61 23.57 -9.76
C ILE A 111 2.88 23.90 -11.04
N VAL A 112 2.17 22.95 -11.62
CA VAL A 112 1.40 23.11 -12.87
C VAL A 112 -0.09 23.01 -12.56
N TYR A 113 -0.86 23.96 -13.08
CA TYR A 113 -2.32 24.05 -12.91
C TYR A 113 -3.00 24.34 -14.25
N ASN A 114 -4.17 23.71 -14.50
CA ASN A 114 -4.96 23.85 -15.74
C ASN A 114 -4.17 23.62 -17.04
N ASP A 115 -3.43 22.50 -17.09
CA ASP A 115 -2.76 21.92 -18.26
C ASP A 115 -1.69 22.78 -18.98
N ARG A 116 -1.39 24.01 -18.54
CA ARG A 116 -0.61 24.94 -19.40
C ARG A 116 0.36 25.90 -18.73
N ASN A 117 0.22 26.22 -17.45
CA ASN A 117 1.07 27.24 -16.82
C ASN A 117 1.72 26.72 -15.53
N VAL A 118 3.01 27.01 -15.39
CA VAL A 118 3.70 26.94 -14.10
C VAL A 118 3.14 28.07 -13.23
N VAL A 119 2.60 27.70 -12.08
CA VAL A 119 1.96 28.58 -11.11
C VAL A 119 3.02 29.51 -10.52
N SER A 120 2.74 30.82 -10.58
CA SER A 120 3.51 31.83 -9.87
C SER A 120 3.03 31.95 -8.42
N GLU A 121 3.87 32.44 -7.50
CA GLU A 121 3.46 32.63 -6.08
C GLU A 121 2.26 33.58 -5.90
N ALA A 122 1.98 34.42 -6.89
CA ALA A 122 0.85 35.36 -6.87
C ALA A 122 -0.47 34.76 -7.41
N ASP A 123 -0.41 33.56 -7.98
CA ASP A 123 -1.57 32.95 -8.61
C ASP A 123 -2.56 32.41 -7.57
N VAL A 124 -3.84 32.60 -7.86
CA VAL A 124 -4.95 32.09 -7.05
C VAL A 124 -5.58 30.91 -7.77
N LEU A 125 -5.48 29.73 -7.16
CA LEU A 125 -6.08 28.50 -7.65
C LEU A 125 -7.55 28.41 -7.20
N GLN A 126 -8.44 28.00 -8.08
CA GLN A 126 -9.85 27.76 -7.73
C GLN A 126 -10.03 26.36 -7.17
N VAL A 127 -10.55 26.23 -5.94
CA VAL A 127 -10.85 24.91 -5.35
C VAL A 127 -12.14 24.30 -5.94
N PRO A 128 -12.20 22.98 -6.20
CA PRO A 128 -11.10 22.02 -6.08
C PRO A 128 -10.03 22.26 -7.17
N ALA A 129 -8.77 22.39 -6.75
CA ALA A 129 -7.65 22.63 -7.65
C ALA A 129 -6.82 21.36 -7.83
N HIS A 130 -6.89 20.76 -9.02
CA HIS A 130 -6.04 19.65 -9.42
C HIS A 130 -4.69 20.20 -9.91
N ILE A 131 -3.61 19.85 -9.22
CA ILE A 131 -2.26 20.33 -9.52
C ILE A 131 -1.32 19.16 -9.80
N CYS A 132 -0.34 19.38 -10.67
CA CYS A 132 0.85 18.55 -10.74
C CYS A 132 2.02 19.29 -10.09
N ILE A 133 2.72 18.62 -9.19
CA ILE A 133 3.92 19.14 -8.54
C ILE A 133 5.10 18.40 -9.15
N LEU A 134 6.04 19.15 -9.69
CA LEU A 134 7.26 18.66 -10.30
C LEU A 134 8.43 19.08 -9.40
N VAL A 135 9.18 18.11 -8.89
CA VAL A 135 10.38 18.36 -8.08
C VAL A 135 11.59 18.04 -8.94
N THR A 136 12.49 19.00 -9.07
CA THR A 136 13.66 18.92 -9.94
C THR A 136 14.93 18.82 -9.09
N ILE A 137 15.73 17.78 -9.32
CA ILE A 137 17.00 17.56 -8.63
C ILE A 137 18.13 17.41 -9.66
N PRO A 138 19.04 18.40 -9.75
CA PRO A 138 20.20 18.33 -10.63
C PRO A 138 21.11 17.16 -10.28
N GLN A 139 21.54 16.40 -11.28
CA GLN A 139 22.41 15.23 -11.10
C GLN A 139 23.89 15.57 -11.25
N LYS A 140 24.27 16.85 -11.04
CA LYS A 140 25.68 17.24 -11.06
C LYS A 140 26.46 16.26 -10.20
N PRO A 141 27.58 15.71 -10.71
CA PRO A 141 28.43 14.84 -9.90
C PRO A 141 28.71 15.54 -8.58
N LEU A 142 28.48 14.84 -7.47
CA LEU A 142 28.88 15.31 -6.14
C LEU A 142 30.30 15.86 -6.27
N SER A 143 30.52 17.09 -5.82
CA SER A 143 31.85 17.67 -5.91
C SER A 143 32.82 16.80 -5.11
N VAL A 144 34.11 16.82 -5.44
CA VAL A 144 35.13 16.10 -4.65
C VAL A 144 35.04 16.48 -3.16
N ALA A 145 34.64 17.71 -2.85
CA ALA A 145 34.40 18.16 -1.48
C ALA A 145 33.17 17.51 -0.81
N ASP A 146 32.10 17.23 -1.57
CA ASP A 146 30.94 16.48 -1.06
C ASP A 146 31.32 15.01 -0.83
N TYR A 147 32.18 14.47 -1.69
CA TYR A 147 32.77 13.13 -1.55
C TYR A 147 33.62 13.02 -0.27
N ASP A 148 34.45 14.04 -0.01
CA ASP A 148 35.29 14.14 1.19
C ASP A 148 34.46 14.40 2.47
N ALA A 149 33.25 14.97 2.35
CA ALA A 149 32.30 15.15 3.44
C ALA A 149 31.53 13.85 3.81
N GLY A 150 31.83 12.74 3.13
CA GLY A 150 31.27 11.42 3.42
C GLY A 150 30.12 11.00 2.50
N TYR A 151 29.82 11.76 1.44
CA TYR A 151 28.89 11.33 0.38
C TYR A 151 29.66 10.50 -0.66
N THR A 152 29.84 9.21 -0.40
CA THR A 152 30.76 8.38 -1.20
C THR A 152 30.14 7.79 -2.47
N ASP A 153 28.84 7.94 -2.74
CA ASP A 153 28.20 7.17 -3.80
C ASP A 153 27.46 8.05 -4.82
N PRO A 154 27.64 7.80 -6.15
CA PRO A 154 26.98 8.54 -7.21
C PRO A 154 25.49 8.16 -7.37
N PRO A 155 24.69 8.98 -8.07
CA PRO A 155 23.33 8.67 -8.49
C PRO A 155 23.18 7.36 -9.29
N VAL A 156 22.08 6.62 -9.08
CA VAL A 156 21.67 5.51 -9.98
C VAL A 156 21.19 6.09 -11.30
N ALA A 157 21.82 5.70 -12.41
CA ALA A 157 21.40 6.16 -13.73
C ALA A 157 19.91 5.83 -13.98
N GLY A 158 19.10 6.85 -14.26
CA GLY A 158 17.67 6.72 -14.62
C GLY A 158 16.70 6.52 -13.47
N LYS A 159 17.20 6.39 -12.24
CA LYS A 159 16.37 6.38 -11.05
C LYS A 159 16.78 7.43 -10.01
N GLY A 160 17.98 7.98 -10.16
CA GLY A 160 18.59 8.90 -9.21
C GLY A 160 19.05 8.20 -7.93
N PRO A 161 19.84 8.88 -7.09
CA PRO A 161 20.09 8.49 -5.71
C PRO A 161 18.97 9.00 -4.79
N ASP A 162 18.02 9.78 -5.28
CA ASP A 162 17.25 10.68 -4.44
C ASP A 162 15.87 10.12 -4.12
N LEU A 163 15.67 9.85 -2.83
CA LEU A 163 14.36 9.74 -2.25
C LEU A 163 13.82 11.17 -2.05
N VAL A 164 12.70 11.51 -2.65
CA VAL A 164 12.04 12.81 -2.46
C VAL A 164 10.84 12.66 -1.54
N HIS A 165 10.85 13.43 -0.44
CA HIS A 165 9.71 13.63 0.43
C HIS A 165 9.01 14.92 0.05
N LEU A 166 7.76 14.81 -0.35
CA LEU A 166 6.94 15.96 -0.67
C LEU A 166 5.89 16.18 0.41
N LEU A 167 5.67 17.43 0.75
CA LEU A 167 4.65 17.90 1.67
C LEU A 167 3.94 19.11 1.08
N VAL A 168 2.61 19.12 1.12
CA VAL A 168 1.81 20.31 0.82
C VAL A 168 1.03 20.65 2.07
N SER A 169 1.36 21.76 2.73
CA SER A 169 0.84 22.08 4.05
C SER A 169 0.24 23.48 4.10
N SER A 170 -0.85 23.62 4.84
CA SER A 170 -1.41 24.89 5.30
C SER A 170 -1.50 24.84 6.83
N ASP A 171 -2.03 25.89 7.46
CA ASP A 171 -2.22 25.89 8.92
C ASP A 171 -3.16 24.80 9.42
N ASP A 172 -4.06 24.30 8.56
CA ASP A 172 -5.16 23.42 8.94
C ASP A 172 -5.23 22.10 8.16
N VAL A 173 -4.55 22.01 7.01
CA VAL A 173 -4.56 20.82 6.15
C VAL A 173 -3.15 20.50 5.69
N VAL A 174 -2.76 19.22 5.79
CA VAL A 174 -1.46 18.72 5.35
C VAL A 174 -1.67 17.50 4.45
N LEU A 175 -1.19 17.59 3.22
CA LEU A 175 -1.13 16.47 2.27
C LEU A 175 0.29 15.91 2.32
N THR A 176 0.38 14.63 2.61
CA THR A 176 1.61 13.85 2.58
C THR A 176 1.61 12.93 1.38
N PHE A 177 2.79 12.72 0.82
CA PHE A 177 2.98 11.89 -0.36
C PHE A 177 3.83 10.69 0.02
N PRO A 178 3.63 9.55 -0.67
CA PRO A 178 4.65 8.53 -0.63
C PRO A 178 5.96 9.12 -1.21
N PRO A 179 7.09 8.46 -0.94
CA PRO A 179 8.30 8.61 -1.75
C PRO A 179 7.98 8.84 -3.23
N LEU A 180 8.45 9.96 -3.79
CA LEU A 180 8.18 10.22 -5.21
C LEU A 180 9.07 9.35 -6.08
N LEU A 181 8.50 8.86 -7.17
CA LEU A 181 9.24 8.23 -8.25
C LEU A 181 9.58 9.25 -9.34
N PRO A 182 10.71 9.08 -10.05
CA PRO A 182 11.00 9.83 -11.25
C PRO A 182 9.85 9.72 -12.26
N VAL A 183 9.65 10.78 -13.04
CA VAL A 183 8.73 10.76 -14.18
C VAL A 183 9.15 9.64 -15.14
N PRO A 184 8.21 8.79 -15.60
CA PRO A 184 8.52 7.73 -16.56
C PRO A 184 9.24 8.24 -17.82
N ASP A 185 10.00 7.37 -18.48
CA ASP A 185 10.68 7.64 -19.76
C ASP A 185 11.74 8.75 -19.73
N GLN A 186 12.24 9.11 -18.55
CA GLN A 186 13.51 9.82 -18.43
C GLN A 186 14.65 8.87 -18.82
N GLN A 187 14.95 8.79 -20.11
CA GLN A 187 16.17 8.13 -20.60
C GLN A 187 17.36 8.87 -20.01
N PHE A 188 18.07 8.20 -19.13
CA PHE A 188 19.18 8.79 -18.42
C PHE A 188 20.45 8.34 -19.09
N GLU A 189 21.11 9.26 -19.78
CA GLU A 189 22.49 9.05 -20.19
C GLU A 189 23.39 9.49 -19.03
N PRO A 190 24.17 8.59 -18.41
CA PRO A 190 25.02 8.88 -17.24
C PRO A 190 26.05 10.01 -17.44
N GLN A 191 26.15 10.56 -18.65
CA GLN A 191 27.15 11.55 -19.05
C GLN A 191 26.59 12.99 -19.11
N HIS A 192 25.31 13.21 -18.84
CA HIS A 192 24.70 14.53 -18.92
C HIS A 192 24.38 15.12 -17.55
N ASP A 193 24.70 16.41 -17.36
CA ASP A 193 24.39 17.24 -16.18
C ASP A 193 22.87 17.52 -16.03
N GLU A 194 22.01 16.60 -16.49
CA GLU A 194 20.56 16.77 -16.49
C GLU A 194 19.97 16.59 -15.08
N SER A 195 18.86 17.27 -14.81
CA SER A 195 18.07 17.06 -13.61
C SER A 195 17.11 15.88 -13.75
N ILE A 196 16.94 15.12 -12.67
CA ILE A 196 15.82 14.18 -12.53
C ILE A 196 14.59 14.97 -12.11
N ILE A 197 13.45 14.59 -12.68
CA ILE A 197 12.17 15.20 -12.34
C ILE A 197 11.31 14.14 -11.70
N TYR A 198 10.82 14.44 -10.50
CA TYR A 198 9.85 13.65 -9.78
C TYR A 198 8.50 14.34 -9.91
N SER A 199 7.41 13.57 -9.91
CA SER A 199 6.08 14.13 -10.03
C SER A 199 5.12 13.61 -8.97
N ALA A 200 4.22 14.48 -8.53
CA ALA A 200 3.10 14.13 -7.68
C ALA A 200 1.84 14.87 -8.14
N ALA A 201 0.73 14.16 -8.26
CA ALA A 201 -0.57 14.77 -8.48
C ALA A 201 -1.27 15.01 -7.14
N ALA A 202 -1.86 16.19 -6.96
CA ALA A 202 -2.59 16.54 -5.75
C ALA A 202 -3.89 17.27 -6.08
N THR A 203 -4.87 17.18 -5.17
CA THR A 203 -6.10 17.99 -5.26
C THR A 203 -6.27 18.83 -4.00
N ILE A 204 -6.19 20.15 -4.16
CA ILE A 204 -6.45 21.11 -3.08
C ILE A 204 -7.95 21.32 -2.96
N LEU A 205 -8.53 20.99 -1.81
CA LEU A 205 -9.98 21.01 -1.57
C LEU A 205 -10.44 22.15 -0.66
N ASN A 206 -9.52 22.77 0.08
CA ASN A 206 -9.84 23.77 1.10
C ASN A 206 -9.20 25.11 0.76
N ASN A 207 -9.80 26.19 1.22
CA ASN A 207 -9.20 27.50 1.05
C ASN A 207 -7.99 27.63 1.98
N GLY A 208 -6.98 28.34 1.52
CA GLY A 208 -5.81 28.59 2.33
C GLY A 208 -4.60 29.02 1.53
N THR A 209 -3.56 29.40 2.27
CA THR A 209 -2.22 29.52 1.72
C THR A 209 -1.49 28.22 2.03
N TYR A 210 -1.08 27.51 0.99
CA TYR A 210 -0.33 26.28 1.11
C TYR A 210 1.14 26.53 0.82
N THR A 211 2.01 25.87 1.58
CA THR A 211 3.43 25.73 1.32
C THR A 211 3.69 24.34 0.76
N VAL A 212 4.24 24.30 -0.45
CA VAL A 212 4.76 23.08 -1.07
C VAL A 212 6.23 23.01 -0.75
N SER A 213 6.62 22.05 0.07
CA SER A 213 8.01 21.83 0.49
C SER A 213 8.42 20.42 0.13
N ALA A 214 9.69 20.27 -0.26
CA ALA A 214 10.27 18.97 -0.48
C ALA A 214 11.62 18.88 0.19
N THR A 215 11.94 17.70 0.71
CA THR A 215 13.30 17.32 1.09
C THR A 215 13.73 16.16 0.23
N HIS A 216 15.04 16.01 0.05
CA HIS A 216 15.57 14.81 -0.59
C HIS A 216 16.66 14.18 0.26
N GLU A 217 16.72 12.86 0.16
CA GLU A 217 17.70 12.02 0.83
C GLU A 217 18.45 11.20 -0.23
N PHE A 218 19.77 11.27 -0.19
CA PHE A 218 20.62 10.38 -0.99
C PHE A 218 20.58 8.99 -0.36
N SER A 219 20.13 8.01 -1.14
CA SER A 219 20.09 6.61 -0.73
C SER A 219 21.50 6.02 -0.72
N ASN A 220 21.79 5.18 0.28
CA ASN A 220 23.00 4.35 0.28
C ASN A 220 22.94 3.41 -0.94
N TRP A 221 23.92 3.53 -1.82
CA TRP A 221 24.02 2.89 -3.13
C TRP A 221 23.93 1.36 -3.10
N LYS A 222 24.28 0.72 -1.98
CA LYS A 222 24.47 -0.75 -1.94
C LYS A 222 23.22 -1.57 -2.24
N TRP A 223 22.03 -1.14 -1.82
CA TRP A 223 20.79 -1.85 -2.18
C TRP A 223 20.30 -1.49 -3.60
N ALA A 224 20.68 -0.33 -4.13
CA ALA A 224 20.34 0.08 -5.49
C ALA A 224 21.19 -0.64 -6.55
N GLN A 225 22.34 -1.22 -6.17
CA GLN A 225 23.17 -2.07 -7.06
C GLN A 225 22.38 -3.24 -7.66
N GLU A 226 21.36 -3.74 -6.99
CA GLU A 226 20.50 -4.82 -7.48
C GLU A 226 19.70 -4.44 -8.73
N TRP A 227 19.45 -3.14 -8.92
CA TRP A 227 18.75 -2.66 -10.11
C TRP A 227 19.62 -2.70 -11.37
N HIS A 228 20.95 -2.73 -11.21
CA HIS A 228 21.90 -2.80 -12.32
C HIS A 228 22.27 -4.22 -12.74
N VAL A 229 21.91 -5.24 -11.96
CA VAL A 229 22.12 -6.64 -12.35
C VAL A 229 20.98 -7.08 -13.26
N SER A 230 20.84 -6.43 -14.42
CA SER A 230 20.12 -7.07 -15.51
C SER A 230 20.98 -8.23 -16.01
N TYR A 231 20.36 -9.42 -16.07
CA TYR A 231 20.97 -10.72 -16.35
C TYR A 231 21.49 -10.89 -17.79
N GLU A 232 22.01 -9.84 -18.42
CA GLU A 232 22.51 -9.91 -19.80
C GLU A 232 24.05 -9.79 -19.83
N ASN A 233 24.69 -10.94 -19.63
CA ASN A 233 26.03 -11.32 -20.11
C ASN A 233 27.28 -10.80 -19.40
N ASP A 234 27.25 -9.83 -18.50
CA ASP A 234 28.45 -9.50 -17.72
C ASP A 234 28.47 -10.27 -16.40
N SER A 235 29.41 -11.22 -16.31
CA SER A 235 29.82 -11.85 -15.06
C SER A 235 30.49 -10.81 -14.17
N PHE A 236 29.70 -9.89 -13.61
CA PHE A 236 30.10 -9.16 -12.43
C PHE A 236 30.13 -10.19 -11.31
N SER A 237 31.29 -10.80 -11.07
CA SER A 237 31.47 -11.52 -9.83
C SER A 237 31.34 -10.46 -8.73
N LEU A 238 30.28 -10.56 -7.94
CA LEU A 238 30.25 -9.99 -6.59
C LEU A 238 31.38 -10.69 -5.84
N GLY A 239 32.60 -10.19 -6.05
CA GLY A 239 33.82 -10.77 -5.55
C GLY A 239 33.77 -10.72 -4.04
N HIS A 240 33.44 -11.87 -3.45
CA HIS A 240 33.42 -12.14 -2.02
C HIS A 240 32.39 -11.30 -1.24
N GLY A 241 31.51 -12.02 -0.53
CA GLY A 241 30.41 -11.48 0.27
C GLY A 241 30.76 -10.15 0.92
N LEU A 242 29.97 -9.13 0.57
CA LEU A 242 29.91 -7.89 1.33
C LEU A 242 29.77 -8.29 2.80
N SER A 243 30.69 -7.82 3.65
CA SER A 243 30.50 -8.03 5.08
C SER A 243 29.17 -7.40 5.45
N THR A 244 28.34 -8.10 6.23
CA THR A 244 27.06 -7.56 6.72
C THR A 244 27.25 -6.18 7.35
N ASP A 245 28.42 -5.94 7.94
CA ASP A 245 28.81 -4.68 8.57
C ASP A 245 28.91 -3.49 7.59
N ASP A 246 29.13 -3.74 6.30
CA ASP A 246 29.27 -2.71 5.28
C ASP A 246 27.94 -2.32 4.61
N VAL A 247 26.91 -3.18 4.64
CA VAL A 247 25.55 -2.85 4.18
C VAL A 247 24.89 -1.85 5.14
N PHE A 248 25.24 -1.92 6.43
CA PHE A 248 24.67 -1.08 7.48
C PHE A 248 25.53 0.12 7.89
N LYS A 249 26.62 0.45 7.17
CA LYS A 249 27.33 1.72 7.39
C LYS A 249 26.42 2.88 6.99
N VAL A 250 25.74 3.37 8.00
CA VAL A 250 24.91 4.56 8.00
C VAL A 250 25.87 5.75 8.07
N HIS A 251 26.08 6.42 6.94
CA HIS A 251 26.63 7.78 6.97
C HIS A 251 25.62 8.70 7.67
N ASP A 252 26.10 9.68 8.44
CA ASP A 252 25.24 10.73 9.00
C ASP A 252 24.68 11.55 7.83
N PHE A 253 23.47 11.22 7.41
CA PHE A 253 22.78 11.93 6.33
C PHE A 253 21.93 13.04 6.91
N HIS A 254 22.06 14.23 6.33
CA HIS A 254 21.14 15.33 6.55
C HIS A 254 20.25 15.48 5.30
N PRO A 255 18.91 15.35 5.43
CA PRO A 255 18.02 15.64 4.31
C PRO A 255 18.25 17.08 3.86
N ASP A 256 18.48 17.28 2.57
CA ASP A 256 18.67 18.61 2.02
C ASP A 256 17.32 19.19 1.57
N THR A 257 17.08 20.43 1.96
CA THR A 257 15.79 21.09 1.80
C THR A 257 15.72 21.77 0.44
N ILE A 258 14.69 21.46 -0.34
CA ILE A 258 14.43 22.11 -1.61
C ILE A 258 13.66 23.41 -1.34
N PRO A 259 13.98 24.54 -2.01
CA PRO A 259 13.25 25.79 -1.83
C PRO A 259 11.74 25.59 -1.97
N SER A 260 10.99 25.95 -0.92
CA SER A 260 9.54 25.78 -0.91
C SER A 260 8.85 26.80 -1.81
N LYS A 261 7.64 26.46 -2.28
CA LYS A 261 6.75 27.36 -3.03
C LYS A 261 5.48 27.62 -2.25
N LYS A 262 4.90 28.80 -2.43
CA LYS A 262 3.57 29.11 -1.90
C LYS A 262 2.54 29.10 -3.01
N ILE A 263 1.36 28.58 -2.70
CA ILE A 263 0.18 28.66 -3.55
C ILE A 263 -1.00 29.16 -2.72
N ILE A 264 -1.86 29.97 -3.33
CA ILE A 264 -3.08 30.46 -2.69
C ILE A 264 -4.25 29.73 -3.36
N ALA A 265 -5.05 29.03 -2.57
CA ALA A 265 -6.26 28.36 -3.04
C ALA A 265 -7.49 29.07 -2.46
N MET A 266 -8.42 29.48 -3.32
CA MET A 266 -9.66 30.16 -2.95
C MET A 266 -10.83 29.63 -3.76
N GLY A 267 -12.02 29.56 -3.16
CA GLY A 267 -13.25 29.16 -3.83
C GLY A 267 -14.35 28.82 -2.85
N LEU A 268 -15.45 28.25 -3.37
CA LEU A 268 -16.49 27.66 -2.53
C LEU A 268 -15.92 26.35 -1.98
N GLU A 269 -15.60 26.34 -0.69
CA GLU A 269 -15.15 25.13 -0.04
C GLU A 269 -16.23 24.06 -0.17
N ASP A 270 -15.82 22.89 -0.63
CA ASP A 270 -16.65 21.71 -0.48
C ASP A 270 -16.62 21.31 1.00
N SER A 271 -17.47 21.97 1.78
CA SER A 271 -17.68 21.67 3.20
C SER A 271 -18.41 20.33 3.41
N THR A 272 -18.76 19.61 2.34
CA THR A 272 -19.43 18.33 2.50
C THR A 272 -18.42 17.31 3.02
N ARG A 273 -18.74 16.72 4.17
CA ARG A 273 -18.02 15.57 4.70
C ARG A 273 -18.08 14.46 3.64
N PRO A 274 -16.94 13.91 3.18
CA PRO A 274 -16.96 12.73 2.32
C PRO A 274 -17.79 11.61 2.95
N PRO A 275 -18.38 10.69 2.16
CA PRO A 275 -19.10 9.56 2.71
C PRO A 275 -18.20 8.75 3.65
N ILE A 276 -18.78 8.06 4.63
CA ILE A 276 -18.01 7.17 5.51
C ILE A 276 -17.35 6.07 4.67
N CYS A 277 -16.12 5.67 5.01
CA CYS A 277 -15.38 4.58 4.35
C CYS A 277 -16.04 3.20 4.56
N ASN A 278 -17.21 2.99 3.96
CA ASN A 278 -17.94 1.72 3.97
C ASN A 278 -17.66 0.89 2.70
N GLU A 279 -17.57 1.54 1.53
CA GLU A 279 -17.37 0.84 0.25
C GLU A 279 -15.93 0.95 -0.25
N HIS A 280 -15.21 1.99 0.18
CA HIS A 280 -13.83 2.23 -0.21
C HIS A 280 -12.87 1.54 0.76
N VAL A 281 -12.10 0.60 0.23
CA VAL A 281 -11.10 -0.17 1.00
C VAL A 281 -9.88 0.70 1.33
N ASN A 282 -9.59 1.71 0.52
CA ASN A 282 -8.33 2.41 0.57
C ASN A 282 -8.50 3.89 0.94
N ALA A 283 -8.68 4.17 2.23
CA ALA A 283 -8.43 5.51 2.79
C ALA A 283 -6.93 5.86 2.82
N GLY A 284 -6.07 5.01 2.22
CA GLY A 284 -4.63 5.23 2.17
C GLY A 284 -4.24 6.46 1.37
N ARG A 285 -5.06 6.94 0.42
CA ARG A 285 -4.91 8.30 -0.14
C ARG A 285 -5.80 9.27 0.62
N GLY A 286 -5.21 10.35 1.11
CA GLY A 286 -5.91 11.25 2.00
C GLY A 286 -5.06 12.42 2.43
N ARG A 287 -5.50 13.06 3.51
CA ARG A 287 -4.82 14.20 4.10
C ARG A 287 -5.06 14.28 5.60
N TRP A 288 -4.13 14.95 6.26
CA TRP A 288 -4.24 15.30 7.65
C TRP A 288 -5.00 16.61 7.78
N TYR A 289 -6.04 16.60 8.59
CA TYR A 289 -6.84 17.77 8.89
C TYR A 289 -6.71 18.12 10.36
N LYS A 290 -6.60 19.40 10.65
CA LYS A 290 -6.53 19.91 12.01
C LYS A 290 -7.92 19.89 12.63
N GLN A 291 -8.09 19.04 13.63
CA GLN A 291 -9.38 18.72 14.21
C GLN A 291 -10.15 19.96 14.68
N LYS A 292 -9.46 20.96 15.27
CA LYS A 292 -10.10 22.20 15.75
C LYS A 292 -10.76 23.04 14.65
N THR A 293 -10.29 22.90 13.41
CA THR A 293 -10.74 23.70 12.26
C THR A 293 -11.86 22.99 11.51
N PHE A 294 -11.93 21.66 11.60
CA PHE A 294 -12.89 20.83 10.89
C PHE A 294 -13.78 20.05 11.88
N PRO A 295 -14.93 20.61 12.31
CA PRO A 295 -15.77 20.02 13.36
C PRO A 295 -16.35 18.65 13.03
N PHE A 296 -16.36 18.24 11.76
CA PHE A 296 -16.79 16.89 11.36
C PHE A 296 -15.79 15.81 11.78
N ILE A 297 -14.57 16.19 12.16
CA ILE A 297 -13.52 15.30 12.61
C ILE A 297 -13.69 15.00 14.09
N ASN A 298 -13.76 13.71 14.41
CA ASN A 298 -13.83 13.27 15.78
C ASN A 298 -12.54 13.60 16.54
N ALA A 299 -12.64 14.20 17.72
CA ALA A 299 -11.48 14.50 18.56
C ALA A 299 -10.63 13.28 18.90
N ASN A 300 -11.24 12.10 18.97
CA ASN A 300 -10.57 10.84 19.31
C ASN A 300 -9.79 10.22 18.14
N THR A 301 -9.95 10.73 16.91
CA THR A 301 -9.12 10.31 15.76
C THR A 301 -7.93 11.23 15.52
N ALA A 302 -7.81 12.32 16.29
CA ALA A 302 -6.68 13.21 16.21
C ALA A 302 -5.47 12.63 16.96
N ASP A 303 -4.29 12.86 16.41
CA ASP A 303 -3.03 12.62 17.09
C ASP A 303 -2.76 13.68 18.18
N GLU A 304 -1.62 13.55 18.86
CA GLU A 304 -1.16 14.47 19.90
C GLU A 304 -0.97 15.93 19.44
N THR A 305 -0.84 16.16 18.13
CA THR A 305 -0.68 17.49 17.55
C THR A 305 -2.01 18.09 17.09
N GLY A 306 -3.11 17.34 17.27
CA GLY A 306 -4.46 17.76 16.92
C GLY A 306 -4.82 17.55 15.45
N TYR A 307 -4.10 16.68 14.73
CA TYR A 307 -4.40 16.35 13.34
C TYR A 307 -4.97 14.94 13.23
N ALA A 308 -5.98 14.76 12.38
CA ALA A 308 -6.54 13.45 12.06
C ALA A 308 -6.42 13.17 10.56
N TRP A 309 -6.06 11.95 10.21
CA TRP A 309 -6.06 11.50 8.82
C TRP A 309 -7.49 11.26 8.34
N GLN A 310 -7.78 11.64 7.10
CA GLN A 310 -9.04 11.35 6.41
C GLN A 310 -8.73 11.01 4.95
N GLY A 311 -9.43 10.01 4.41
CA GLY A 311 -9.30 9.67 3.00
C GLY A 311 -9.85 10.78 2.10
N ASP A 312 -9.30 10.89 0.89
CA ASP A 312 -9.77 11.88 -0.08
C ASP A 312 -11.18 11.54 -0.59
N ASP A 313 -11.46 10.23 -0.76
CA ASP A 313 -12.74 9.75 -1.29
C ASP A 313 -13.76 9.40 -0.18
N CYS A 314 -13.30 9.25 1.07
CA CYS A 314 -14.15 8.85 2.18
C CYS A 314 -13.60 9.32 3.54
N SER A 315 -14.51 9.60 4.48
CA SER A 315 -14.15 9.99 5.84
C SER A 315 -13.97 8.77 6.73
N LEU A 316 -12.87 8.76 7.49
CA LEU A 316 -12.65 7.80 8.57
C LEU A 316 -13.46 8.27 9.78
N ASP A 317 -14.38 7.42 10.21
CA ASP A 317 -15.14 7.60 11.43
C ASP A 317 -14.39 6.99 12.62
N TYR A 318 -14.71 7.47 13.82
CA TYR A 318 -14.13 6.89 15.02
C TYR A 318 -14.87 5.61 15.40
N PHE A 319 -14.13 4.54 15.58
CA PHE A 319 -14.57 3.33 16.28
C PHE A 319 -14.17 3.43 17.74
N SER A 320 -15.18 3.63 18.59
CA SER A 320 -15.02 3.53 20.05
C SER A 320 -14.66 2.09 20.48
N PRO A 321 -14.14 1.89 21.70
CA PRO A 321 -13.98 0.54 22.27
C PRO A 321 -15.24 -0.35 22.12
N ASP A 322 -16.42 0.21 22.37
CA ASP A 322 -17.70 -0.49 22.30
C ASP A 322 -18.05 -0.86 20.86
N ASP A 323 -17.75 0.04 19.92
CA ASP A 323 -17.91 -0.21 18.49
C ASP A 323 -17.04 -1.40 18.04
N VAL A 324 -15.79 -1.46 18.49
CA VAL A 324 -14.86 -2.55 18.18
C VAL A 324 -15.37 -3.88 18.72
N LEU A 325 -15.76 -3.93 20.01
CA LEU A 325 -16.32 -5.16 20.62
C LEU A 325 -17.60 -5.60 19.90
N THR A 326 -18.48 -4.66 19.58
CA THR A 326 -19.75 -4.97 18.89
C THR A 326 -19.49 -5.51 17.49
N CYS A 327 -18.61 -4.86 16.72
CA CYS A 327 -18.29 -5.31 15.37
C CYS A 327 -17.62 -6.68 15.34
N LEU A 328 -16.67 -6.92 16.25
CA LEU A 328 -15.89 -8.15 16.28
C LEU A 328 -16.59 -9.28 17.06
N SER A 329 -17.76 -9.03 17.65
CA SER A 329 -18.49 -10.01 18.46
C SER A 329 -18.73 -11.33 17.74
N ASN A 330 -18.40 -12.44 18.42
CA ASN A 330 -18.48 -13.81 17.90
C ASN A 330 -17.66 -14.03 16.61
N LYS A 331 -16.55 -13.32 16.44
CA LYS A 331 -15.66 -13.46 15.29
C LYS A 331 -14.37 -14.19 15.64
N THR A 332 -13.86 -14.93 14.67
CA THR A 332 -12.52 -15.50 14.70
C THR A 332 -11.64 -14.76 13.69
N ILE A 333 -10.56 -14.15 14.15
CA ILE A 333 -9.65 -13.37 13.29
C ILE A 333 -8.26 -13.99 13.37
N HIS A 334 -7.65 -14.28 12.23
CA HIS A 334 -6.26 -14.74 12.17
C HIS A 334 -5.39 -13.59 11.69
N ILE A 335 -4.33 -13.28 12.42
CA ILE A 335 -3.40 -12.19 12.14
C ILE A 335 -2.01 -12.78 11.91
N TYR A 336 -1.40 -12.47 10.78
CA TYR A 336 -0.04 -12.85 10.43
C TYR A 336 0.78 -11.60 10.19
N GLY A 337 1.91 -11.44 10.86
CA GLY A 337 2.80 -10.36 10.51
C GLY A 337 3.83 -9.96 11.54
N ASP A 338 4.47 -8.83 11.30
CA ASP A 338 5.63 -8.36 12.04
C ASP A 338 5.23 -7.52 13.29
N SER A 339 6.20 -6.80 13.85
CA SER A 339 6.01 -5.94 15.02
C SER A 339 5.02 -4.80 14.79
N MET A 340 4.75 -4.41 13.54
CA MET A 340 3.81 -3.34 13.21
C MET A 340 2.36 -3.76 13.41
N ILE A 341 1.96 -4.87 12.78
CA ILE A 341 0.61 -5.39 12.95
C ILE A 341 0.36 -5.87 14.38
N ARG A 342 1.41 -6.27 15.10
CA ARG A 342 1.35 -6.54 16.55
C ARG A 342 0.91 -5.31 17.34
N ARG A 343 1.44 -4.12 17.02
CA ARG A 343 1.07 -2.86 17.66
C ARG A 343 -0.36 -2.45 17.33
N GLU A 344 -0.78 -2.63 16.08
CA GLU A 344 -2.18 -2.45 15.68
C GLU A 344 -3.10 -3.39 16.46
N THR A 345 -2.69 -4.66 16.61
CA THR A 345 -3.42 -5.65 17.42
C THR A 345 -3.51 -5.20 18.88
N LYS A 346 -2.42 -4.74 19.49
CA LYS A 346 -2.44 -4.15 20.84
C LYS A 346 -3.41 -2.97 20.94
N ALA A 347 -3.44 -2.09 19.94
CA ALA A 347 -4.36 -0.96 19.90
C ALA A 347 -5.83 -1.41 19.76
N ILE A 348 -6.14 -2.40 18.91
CA ILE A 348 -7.48 -3.01 18.81
C ILE A 348 -7.88 -3.61 20.17
N LEU A 349 -7.00 -4.42 20.76
CA LEU A 349 -7.24 -5.08 22.03
C LEU A 349 -7.46 -4.07 23.17
N ASN A 350 -6.99 -2.83 23.06
CA ASN A 350 -7.19 -1.78 24.05
C ASN A 350 -8.33 -0.81 23.70
N GLY A 351 -9.14 -1.11 22.67
CA GLY A 351 -10.19 -0.21 22.19
C GLY A 351 -9.65 1.15 21.71
N GLY A 352 -8.41 1.19 21.23
CA GLY A 352 -7.73 2.42 20.83
C GLY A 352 -7.10 3.19 21.98
N ASN A 353 -7.12 2.72 23.22
CA ASN A 353 -6.47 3.41 24.36
C ASN A 353 -5.00 3.01 24.56
N TRP A 354 -4.39 2.33 23.60
CA TRP A 354 -2.98 1.95 23.69
C TRP A 354 -2.08 3.18 23.54
N CYS A 355 -1.29 3.45 24.60
CA CYS A 355 -0.17 4.40 24.61
C CYS A 355 -0.56 5.85 24.26
N LEU A 356 -1.41 6.47 25.08
CA LEU A 356 -2.01 7.79 24.82
C LEU A 356 -1.03 8.95 25.03
N GLY A 357 -0.06 8.80 25.94
CA GLY A 357 0.93 9.83 26.26
C GLY A 357 2.13 9.82 25.30
N LEU A 358 2.68 11.02 25.05
CA LEU A 358 3.93 11.19 24.30
C LEU A 358 5.15 10.61 25.02
N ASP A 359 5.12 10.65 26.36
CA ASP A 359 6.19 10.16 27.23
C ASP A 359 5.96 8.72 27.70
N ASP A 360 4.91 8.05 27.20
CA ASP A 360 4.58 6.70 27.63
C ASP A 360 5.66 5.71 27.18
N LYS A 361 6.20 4.93 28.13
CA LYS A 361 7.24 3.94 27.84
C LYS A 361 6.82 2.85 26.85
N CYS A 362 5.51 2.64 26.67
CA CYS A 362 4.98 1.68 25.69
C CYS A 362 5.25 2.10 24.22
N GLN A 363 5.64 3.35 23.96
CA GLN A 363 6.04 3.79 22.62
C GLN A 363 7.29 3.02 22.15
N ASP A 364 8.18 2.67 23.10
CA ASP A 364 9.53 2.13 22.84
C ASP A 364 9.70 0.68 23.33
N ASN A 365 9.04 0.31 24.43
CA ASN A 365 9.28 -0.97 25.12
C ASN A 365 8.28 -2.07 24.76
N ASP A 366 7.66 -2.04 23.57
CA ASP A 366 6.64 -3.04 23.22
C ASP A 366 7.19 -4.45 22.95
N ASP A 367 8.51 -4.57 22.78
CA ASP A 367 9.27 -5.82 22.69
C ASP A 367 9.68 -6.38 24.07
N TRP A 368 9.52 -5.61 25.15
CA TRP A 368 10.05 -6.00 26.45
C TRP A 368 9.06 -6.82 27.27
N PRO A 369 9.52 -7.90 27.91
CA PRO A 369 8.66 -8.85 28.61
C PRO A 369 7.96 -8.31 29.87
N GLY A 370 8.23 -7.06 30.25
CA GLY A 370 7.70 -6.43 31.48
C GLY A 370 6.67 -5.33 31.26
N VAL A 371 6.22 -5.06 30.04
CA VAL A 371 5.12 -4.10 29.82
C VAL A 371 3.80 -4.87 29.94
N PRO A 372 2.93 -4.53 30.91
CA PRO A 372 1.64 -5.18 31.04
C PRO A 372 0.85 -5.05 29.73
N ASN A 373 0.53 -6.17 29.11
CA ASN A 373 -0.44 -6.19 28.03
C ASN A 373 -1.81 -6.02 28.67
N THR A 374 -2.41 -4.86 28.46
CA THR A 374 -3.81 -4.62 28.82
C THR A 374 -4.70 -5.09 27.68
N LYS A 375 -5.82 -5.73 28.03
CA LYS A 375 -6.86 -6.18 27.12
C LYS A 375 -8.19 -5.54 27.53
N LEU A 376 -9.00 -5.17 26.55
CA LEU A 376 -10.38 -4.76 26.73
C LEU A 376 -11.25 -6.00 26.91
N ASP A 377 -11.95 -6.07 28.03
CA ASP A 377 -12.84 -7.16 28.39
C ASP A 377 -14.15 -6.65 28.98
N ILE A 378 -15.10 -7.57 29.17
CA ILE A 378 -16.39 -7.28 29.81
C ILE A 378 -16.38 -7.96 31.18
N ASP A 379 -16.63 -7.18 32.24
CA ASP A 379 -16.72 -7.70 33.59
C ASP A 379 -18.02 -8.50 33.81
N GLU A 380 -18.14 -9.10 35.00
CA GLU A 380 -19.33 -9.87 35.39
C GLU A 380 -20.65 -9.07 35.36
N ASN A 381 -20.59 -7.74 35.35
CA ASN A 381 -21.73 -6.84 35.31
C ASN A 381 -22.05 -6.34 33.90
N GLY A 382 -21.30 -6.76 32.88
CA GLY A 382 -21.45 -6.26 31.52
C GLY A 382 -20.76 -4.91 31.29
N ALA A 383 -19.95 -4.42 32.23
CA ALA A 383 -19.20 -3.17 32.09
C ALA A 383 -17.81 -3.43 31.49
N HIS A 384 -17.31 -2.45 30.74
CA HIS A 384 -16.04 -2.55 30.06
C HIS A 384 -14.90 -2.35 31.05
N VAL A 385 -14.00 -3.32 31.12
CA VAL A 385 -12.81 -3.25 31.95
C VAL A 385 -11.58 -3.48 31.09
N VAL A 386 -10.58 -2.63 31.29
CA VAL A 386 -9.24 -2.92 30.81
C VAL A 386 -8.63 -3.91 31.79
N THR A 387 -8.64 -5.19 31.45
CA THR A 387 -8.00 -6.24 32.23
C THR A 387 -6.51 -6.24 31.94
N GLN A 388 -5.71 -6.21 32.99
CA GLN A 388 -4.28 -6.49 32.86
C GLN A 388 -4.17 -7.99 32.62
N LEU A 389 -3.57 -8.41 31.49
CA LEU A 389 -3.20 -9.81 31.34
C LEU A 389 -2.25 -10.13 32.49
N ASP A 390 -2.62 -11.13 33.29
CA ASP A 390 -1.89 -11.48 34.51
C ASP A 390 -0.43 -11.75 34.12
N GLY A 391 0.50 -11.19 34.89
CA GLY A 391 1.90 -10.95 34.53
C GLY A 391 2.77 -12.20 34.37
N SER A 392 2.22 -13.29 33.85
CA SER A 392 3.00 -14.38 33.30
C SER A 392 3.81 -13.84 32.12
N ASN A 393 5.12 -14.00 32.19
CA ASN A 393 6.07 -13.65 31.14
C ASN A 393 5.89 -14.51 29.86
N ASP A 394 4.74 -15.14 29.67
CA ASP A 394 4.46 -16.08 28.59
C ASP A 394 3.52 -15.51 27.53
N ASP A 395 2.76 -14.43 27.80
CA ASP A 395 1.85 -13.80 26.82
C ASP A 395 2.55 -12.79 25.91
N HIS A 396 3.79 -13.10 25.54
CA HIS A 396 4.41 -12.40 24.43
C HIS A 396 3.69 -12.86 23.17
N PHE A 397 3.44 -11.92 22.27
CA PHE A 397 3.38 -12.20 20.83
C PHE A 397 4.77 -12.73 20.37
N GLY A 398 5.24 -13.78 21.04
CA GLY A 398 6.51 -14.44 20.83
C GLY A 398 6.44 -15.19 19.52
N HIS A 399 7.61 -15.40 18.93
CA HIS A 399 7.74 -15.93 17.59
C HIS A 399 7.04 -17.29 17.36
N ASP A 400 6.79 -18.05 18.43
CA ASP A 400 6.37 -19.46 18.34
C ASP A 400 5.00 -19.78 18.97
N GLN A 401 4.29 -18.81 19.56
CA GLN A 401 3.03 -19.09 20.25
C GLN A 401 1.79 -18.85 19.38
N ILE A 402 0.96 -19.89 19.24
CA ILE A 402 -0.35 -19.87 18.59
C ILE A 402 -1.45 -19.90 19.67
N ASN A 403 -1.28 -19.12 20.74
CA ASN A 403 -2.35 -18.98 21.72
C ASN A 403 -3.35 -17.95 21.20
N HIS A 404 -4.63 -18.27 21.32
CA HIS A 404 -5.66 -17.28 21.01
C HIS A 404 -5.75 -16.28 22.13
N ILE A 405 -5.94 -15.03 21.74
CA ILE A 405 -6.36 -13.98 22.62
C ILE A 405 -7.88 -13.99 22.56
N ASP A 406 -8.52 -14.48 23.62
CA ASP A 406 -9.93 -14.20 23.81
C ASP A 406 -10.08 -12.68 23.87
N PHE A 407 -11.01 -12.13 23.10
CA PHE A 407 -11.41 -10.73 23.07
C PHE A 407 -12.92 -10.73 23.33
N GLY A 408 -13.44 -9.81 24.17
CA GLY A 408 -14.80 -9.92 24.73
C GLY A 408 -15.91 -10.27 23.72
N MET A 409 -17.04 -10.80 24.20
CA MET A 409 -18.17 -11.26 23.37
C MET A 409 -17.87 -12.47 22.45
N ASN A 410 -17.16 -13.49 22.96
CA ASN A 410 -16.78 -14.71 22.24
C ASN A 410 -15.95 -14.45 20.97
N THR A 411 -15.14 -13.39 20.95
CA THR A 411 -14.22 -13.12 19.85
C THR A 411 -12.89 -13.81 20.14
N SER A 412 -12.28 -14.42 19.14
CA SER A 412 -10.95 -15.03 19.26
C SER A 412 -10.01 -14.46 18.22
N ILE A 413 -8.90 -13.88 18.67
CA ILE A 413 -7.83 -13.37 17.80
C ILE A 413 -6.63 -14.32 17.90
N PHE A 414 -6.24 -14.90 16.78
CA PHE A 414 -5.06 -15.75 16.66
C PHE A 414 -3.96 -14.94 15.99
N TYR A 415 -2.90 -14.63 16.71
CA TYR A 415 -1.75 -13.91 16.15
C TYR A 415 -0.60 -14.88 15.85
N THR A 416 0.08 -14.67 14.74
CA THR A 416 1.29 -15.39 14.37
C THR A 416 2.33 -14.40 13.88
N PHE A 417 3.48 -14.39 14.55
CA PHE A 417 4.57 -13.50 14.16
C PHE A 417 5.22 -13.99 12.87
N VAL A 418 5.19 -13.17 11.83
CA VAL A 418 5.90 -13.39 10.57
C VAL A 418 6.92 -12.27 10.45
N THR A 419 8.16 -12.55 10.86
CA THR A 419 9.25 -11.58 10.85
C THR A 419 9.55 -11.14 9.42
N THR A 420 9.93 -12.07 8.56
CA THR A 420 10.24 -11.84 7.15
C THR A 420 9.68 -12.98 6.32
N VAL A 421 9.33 -12.68 5.08
CA VAL A 421 8.98 -13.69 4.09
C VAL A 421 10.25 -14.40 3.58
N THR A 422 11.40 -13.72 3.59
CA THR A 422 12.67 -14.17 3.00
C THR A 422 13.63 -14.87 3.95
N ASN A 423 14.01 -14.22 5.05
CA ASN A 423 15.11 -14.69 5.90
C ASN A 423 14.69 -15.72 6.95
N GLN A 424 13.39 -15.89 7.17
CA GLN A 424 12.83 -16.80 8.18
C GLN A 424 11.68 -17.65 7.61
N THR A 425 11.87 -18.17 6.38
CA THR A 425 10.84 -18.95 5.67
C THR A 425 10.30 -20.12 6.48
N SER A 426 11.19 -20.78 7.22
CA SER A 426 10.85 -21.89 8.11
C SER A 426 9.74 -21.58 9.11
N LEU A 427 9.67 -20.34 9.61
CA LEU A 427 8.69 -19.96 10.63
C LEU A 427 7.29 -19.96 10.04
N TRP A 428 7.07 -19.22 8.96
CA TRP A 428 5.74 -19.17 8.34
C TRP A 428 5.37 -20.50 7.68
N MET A 429 6.32 -21.24 7.09
CA MET A 429 6.02 -22.53 6.45
C MET A 429 5.45 -23.55 7.45
N LYS A 430 6.02 -23.65 8.66
CA LYS A 430 5.52 -24.56 9.70
C LYS A 430 4.11 -24.24 10.19
N GLN A 431 3.65 -23.00 9.98
CA GLN A 431 2.28 -22.60 10.33
C GLN A 431 1.28 -23.18 9.34
N PHE A 432 1.68 -23.32 8.07
CA PHE A 432 0.80 -23.73 6.98
C PHE A 432 0.96 -25.18 6.54
N TYR A 433 2.02 -25.87 6.97
CA TYR A 433 2.34 -27.24 6.56
C TYR A 433 2.68 -28.10 7.77
N ASP A 434 2.39 -29.40 7.67
CA ASP A 434 2.88 -30.38 8.64
C ASP A 434 4.39 -30.62 8.44
N ASP A 435 5.09 -31.07 9.49
CA ASP A 435 6.52 -31.43 9.39
C ASP A 435 6.76 -32.50 8.30
N GLN A 436 5.79 -33.38 8.07
CA GLN A 436 5.86 -34.39 7.02
C GLN A 436 5.71 -33.83 5.61
N ASP A 437 5.22 -32.60 5.45
CA ASP A 437 5.04 -31.92 4.16
C ASP A 437 6.22 -31.04 3.79
N LEU A 438 7.15 -30.86 4.72
CA LEU A 438 8.34 -30.04 4.54
C LEU A 438 9.59 -30.93 4.41
N ILE A 439 10.52 -30.49 3.55
CA ILE A 439 11.86 -31.06 3.43
C ILE A 439 12.78 -30.15 4.22
N LYS A 440 13.35 -30.65 5.31
CA LYS A 440 14.38 -29.95 6.07
C LYS A 440 15.72 -30.15 5.35
N PRO A 441 16.39 -29.08 4.88
CA PRO A 441 17.72 -29.25 4.31
C PRO A 441 18.68 -29.75 5.39
N PRO A 442 19.76 -30.46 4.99
CA PRO A 442 20.83 -30.76 5.92
C PRO A 442 21.33 -29.44 6.55
N PRO A 443 21.60 -29.41 7.86
CA PRO A 443 22.11 -28.21 8.50
C PRO A 443 23.44 -27.81 7.87
N ASP A 444 23.57 -26.57 7.44
CA ASP A 444 24.86 -25.99 7.07
C ASP A 444 25.57 -25.56 8.36
N PRO A 445 26.65 -26.24 8.77
CA PRO A 445 27.36 -25.91 10.02
C PRO A 445 28.02 -24.52 9.99
N SER A 446 28.13 -23.89 8.81
CA SER A 446 28.68 -22.54 8.65
C SER A 446 27.63 -21.42 8.73
N SER A 447 26.34 -21.75 8.56
CA SER A 447 25.25 -20.78 8.60
C SER A 447 24.68 -20.66 10.02
N LYS A 448 24.53 -19.42 10.50
CA LYS A 448 23.74 -19.12 11.71
C LYS A 448 22.24 -19.02 11.42
N ILE A 449 21.86 -19.00 10.14
CA ILE A 449 20.47 -18.90 9.69
C ILE A 449 19.92 -20.32 9.54
N PRO A 450 18.77 -20.65 10.17
CA PRO A 450 18.12 -21.94 9.97
C PRO A 450 17.93 -22.23 8.48
N PRO A 451 18.17 -23.46 8.00
CA PRO A 451 18.03 -23.78 6.60
C PRO A 451 16.56 -23.60 6.15
N ASP A 452 16.37 -22.99 4.97
CA ASP A 452 15.06 -22.77 4.38
C ASP A 452 14.39 -24.10 4.07
N TYR A 453 13.17 -24.31 4.57
CA TYR A 453 12.43 -25.52 4.23
C TYR A 453 12.00 -25.49 2.75
N GLU A 454 11.90 -26.66 2.14
CA GLU A 454 11.23 -26.83 0.85
C GLU A 454 9.88 -27.52 1.06
N ILE A 455 8.89 -27.14 0.25
CA ILE A 455 7.56 -27.75 0.28
C ILE A 455 7.59 -29.02 -0.58
N LYS A 456 7.18 -30.17 -0.04
CA LYS A 456 7.13 -31.43 -0.81
C LYS A 456 6.14 -31.31 -1.97
N PRO A 457 6.44 -31.89 -3.15
CA PRO A 457 5.49 -31.93 -4.25
C PRO A 457 4.14 -32.52 -3.83
N GLY A 458 3.06 -31.79 -4.07
CA GLY A 458 1.69 -32.21 -3.73
C GLY A 458 1.25 -31.90 -2.30
N ALA A 459 2.13 -31.36 -1.45
CA ALA A 459 1.74 -30.83 -0.14
C ALA A 459 0.68 -29.74 -0.30
N LYS A 460 -0.33 -29.77 0.57
CA LYS A 460 -1.42 -28.79 0.55
C LYS A 460 -1.28 -27.88 1.76
N PRO A 461 -1.21 -26.56 1.56
CA PRO A 461 -1.23 -25.65 2.69
C PRO A 461 -2.57 -25.78 3.42
N ARG A 462 -2.54 -25.63 4.74
CA ARG A 462 -3.70 -25.64 5.62
C ARG A 462 -3.60 -24.48 6.61
N PRO A 463 -4.71 -23.97 7.15
CA PRO A 463 -4.64 -23.17 8.36
C PRO A 463 -3.93 -23.95 9.47
N PRO A 464 -3.36 -23.28 10.49
CA PRO A 464 -2.75 -23.99 11.61
C PRO A 464 -3.77 -24.94 12.25
N LEU A 465 -3.33 -26.17 12.56
CA LEU A 465 -4.18 -27.18 13.21
C LEU A 465 -4.66 -26.65 14.55
N SER A 466 -5.85 -27.08 14.98
CA SER A 466 -6.52 -26.71 16.24
C SER A 466 -7.13 -25.31 16.32
N ILE A 467 -7.08 -24.52 15.25
CA ILE A 467 -7.71 -23.20 15.21
C ILE A 467 -9.10 -23.28 14.53
N ALA A 468 -10.07 -22.53 15.06
CA ALA A 468 -11.37 -22.35 14.41
C ALA A 468 -11.23 -21.71 13.02
N ARG A 469 -12.22 -21.89 12.15
CA ARG A 469 -12.20 -21.22 10.85
C ARG A 469 -12.33 -19.70 11.06
N PRO A 470 -11.46 -18.87 10.46
CA PRO A 470 -11.57 -17.42 10.63
C PRO A 470 -12.73 -16.84 9.82
N ASP A 471 -13.32 -15.77 10.34
CA ASP A 471 -14.17 -14.84 9.61
C ASP A 471 -13.33 -13.91 8.71
N ALA A 472 -12.10 -13.57 9.13
CA ALA A 472 -11.15 -12.83 8.30
C ALA A 472 -9.69 -13.15 8.64
N VAL A 473 -8.83 -12.94 7.65
CA VAL A 473 -7.37 -13.01 7.81
C VAL A 473 -6.79 -11.61 7.64
N ILE A 474 -5.92 -11.20 8.56
CA ILE A 474 -5.17 -9.96 8.47
C ILE A 474 -3.70 -10.31 8.27
N LEU A 475 -3.07 -9.70 7.28
CA LEU A 475 -1.64 -9.81 7.00
C LEU A 475 -1.00 -8.45 7.20
N GLY A 476 0.15 -8.39 7.86
CA GLY A 476 0.93 -7.15 7.94
C GLY A 476 2.42 -7.47 8.05
N PHE A 477 3.11 -7.49 6.92
CA PHE A 477 4.54 -7.78 6.84
C PHE A 477 5.21 -6.81 5.86
N GLY A 478 6.54 -6.90 5.76
CA GLY A 478 7.31 -6.12 4.81
C GLY A 478 8.27 -5.12 5.45
N ALA A 479 8.01 -4.63 6.66
CA ALA A 479 8.92 -3.68 7.31
C ALA A 479 10.29 -4.30 7.58
N TRP A 480 10.30 -5.54 8.06
CA TRP A 480 11.53 -6.32 8.25
C TRP A 480 12.12 -6.85 6.94
N ASP A 481 11.28 -7.21 5.95
CA ASP A 481 11.79 -7.61 4.63
C ASP A 481 12.55 -6.43 4.00
N GLN A 482 12.01 -5.22 4.09
CA GLN A 482 12.67 -3.98 3.66
C GLN A 482 13.94 -3.72 4.46
N ALA A 483 13.95 -3.97 5.77
CA ALA A 483 15.11 -3.75 6.62
C ALA A 483 16.28 -4.72 6.35
N PHE A 484 15.96 -5.99 6.08
CA PHE A 484 16.94 -7.08 6.22
C PHE A 484 17.03 -8.03 5.04
N THR A 485 16.15 -7.93 4.04
CA THR A 485 16.32 -8.74 2.83
C THR A 485 17.39 -8.11 1.96
N ASP A 486 18.45 -8.82 1.63
CA ASP A 486 19.44 -8.22 0.74
C ASP A 486 18.84 -8.05 -0.66
N HIS A 487 18.27 -9.13 -1.23
CA HIS A 487 17.85 -9.22 -2.64
C HIS A 487 16.35 -9.15 -2.95
N PHE A 488 15.95 -8.27 -3.88
CA PHE A 488 14.57 -8.19 -4.38
C PHE A 488 14.06 -9.49 -5.03
N ASP A 489 14.89 -10.18 -5.81
CA ASP A 489 14.47 -11.44 -6.46
C ASP A 489 14.25 -12.56 -5.43
N SER A 490 15.03 -12.56 -4.35
CA SER A 490 14.81 -13.48 -3.22
C SER A 490 13.48 -13.17 -2.53
N TYR A 491 13.18 -11.88 -2.36
CA TYR A 491 11.87 -11.43 -1.88
C TYR A 491 10.74 -11.93 -2.76
N GLU A 492 10.77 -11.67 -4.06
CA GLU A 492 9.69 -12.08 -4.96
C GLU A 492 9.46 -13.58 -5.01
N ASN A 493 10.55 -14.35 -5.15
CA ASN A 493 10.45 -15.81 -5.20
C ASN A 493 9.79 -16.38 -3.95
N ARG A 494 10.14 -15.84 -2.77
CA ARG A 494 9.54 -16.25 -1.50
C ARG A 494 8.13 -15.70 -1.32
N LEU A 495 7.86 -14.50 -1.79
CA LEU A 495 6.54 -13.88 -1.72
C LEU A 495 5.52 -14.59 -2.59
N VAL A 496 5.90 -15.07 -3.78
CA VAL A 496 5.06 -15.94 -4.60
C VAL A 496 4.70 -17.21 -3.84
N GLN A 497 5.69 -17.89 -3.25
CA GLN A 497 5.44 -19.10 -2.46
C GLN A 497 4.50 -18.81 -1.28
N PHE A 498 4.78 -17.75 -0.52
CA PHE A 498 3.97 -17.33 0.62
C PHE A 498 2.53 -17.01 0.21
N ARG A 499 2.34 -16.27 -0.89
CA ARG A 499 1.02 -15.99 -1.47
C ARG A 499 0.27 -17.28 -1.77
N GLU A 500 0.84 -18.20 -2.53
CA GLU A 500 0.16 -19.44 -2.91
C GLU A 500 -0.19 -20.30 -1.68
N THR A 501 0.75 -20.40 -0.72
CA THR A 501 0.53 -21.07 0.56
C THR A 501 -0.66 -20.46 1.29
N LEU A 502 -0.65 -19.14 1.48
CA LEU A 502 -1.70 -18.43 2.19
C LEU A 502 -3.05 -18.57 1.49
N LEU A 503 -3.08 -18.35 0.17
CA LEU A 503 -4.31 -18.40 -0.60
C LEU A 503 -4.92 -19.80 -0.63
N GLY A 504 -4.06 -20.83 -0.66
CA GLY A 504 -4.44 -22.23 -0.57
C GLY A 504 -4.93 -22.65 0.83
N ALA A 505 -4.36 -22.09 1.90
CA ALA A 505 -4.79 -22.32 3.28
C ALA A 505 -6.15 -21.67 3.57
N TYR A 506 -6.38 -20.45 3.09
CA TYR A 506 -7.56 -19.64 3.42
C TYR A 506 -8.57 -19.49 2.28
N GLN A 507 -8.90 -20.58 1.60
CA GLN A 507 -9.77 -20.56 0.43
C GLN A 507 -11.12 -19.89 0.70
N GLY A 508 -11.43 -18.86 -0.09
CA GLY A 508 -12.69 -18.12 -0.02
C GLY A 508 -12.86 -17.23 1.21
N MET A 509 -11.81 -17.01 2.01
CA MET A 509 -11.86 -16.10 3.17
C MET A 509 -11.38 -14.71 2.78
N PRO A 510 -12.00 -13.64 3.32
CA PRO A 510 -11.53 -12.28 3.11
C PRO A 510 -10.18 -12.08 3.78
N ILE A 511 -9.28 -11.41 3.06
CA ILE A 511 -7.92 -11.11 3.49
C ILE A 511 -7.74 -9.59 3.48
N ILE A 512 -7.33 -9.02 4.61
CA ILE A 512 -6.89 -7.63 4.69
C ILE A 512 -5.37 -7.65 4.76
N MET A 513 -4.71 -6.97 3.83
CA MET A 513 -3.27 -6.90 3.73
C MET A 513 -2.80 -5.47 4.01
N ARG A 514 -2.19 -5.28 5.17
CA ARG A 514 -1.54 -4.05 5.58
C ARG A 514 -0.14 -3.99 4.99
N MET A 515 0.11 -2.99 4.16
CA MET A 515 1.43 -2.72 3.56
C MET A 515 2.40 -2.19 4.61
N ALA A 516 3.68 -2.21 4.30
CA ALA A 516 4.67 -1.60 5.18
C ALA A 516 4.42 -0.08 5.28
N ASN A 517 4.89 0.51 6.38
CA ASN A 517 4.98 1.97 6.45
C ASN A 517 6.35 2.39 5.92
N SER A 518 6.50 3.68 5.61
CA SER A 518 7.80 4.22 5.19
C SER A 518 8.77 4.42 6.36
N TRP A 519 8.38 4.01 7.57
CA TRP A 519 9.17 4.16 8.79
C TRP A 519 9.87 2.84 9.11
N CYS A 520 11.01 2.61 8.48
CA CYS A 520 11.92 1.56 8.92
C CYS A 520 13.30 2.12 9.21
N CYS A 521 13.80 1.67 10.36
CA CYS A 521 15.22 1.47 10.60
C CYS A 521 16.03 2.74 10.89
N ARG A 522 16.05 3.10 12.18
CA ARG A 522 17.01 4.00 12.83
C ARG A 522 18.40 3.40 12.71
N SER A 523 19.39 4.24 12.42
CA SER A 523 20.75 3.98 12.87
C SER A 523 20.87 4.37 14.32
N THR A 524 21.16 3.39 15.18
CA THR A 524 21.33 3.60 16.62
C THR A 524 22.27 4.76 16.95
N GLY A 525 23.22 5.08 16.05
CA GLY A 525 24.17 6.20 16.19
C GLY A 525 23.70 7.59 15.76
N SER A 526 22.77 7.75 14.80
CA SER A 526 22.54 9.06 14.15
C SER A 526 21.46 9.92 14.82
N GLY A 527 20.64 9.38 15.73
CA GLY A 527 19.51 10.11 16.34
C GLY A 527 18.37 10.46 15.38
N PHE A 528 18.52 10.23 14.08
CA PHE A 528 17.54 10.50 13.04
C PHE A 528 16.83 9.21 12.59
N ARG A 529 15.51 9.28 12.45
CA ARG A 529 14.71 8.26 11.75
C ARG A 529 14.81 8.52 10.25
N ARG A 530 15.05 7.45 9.49
CA ARG A 530 15.13 7.50 8.04
C ARG A 530 13.78 7.19 7.43
N PHE A 531 13.52 7.78 6.29
CA PHE A 531 12.60 7.17 5.35
C PHE A 531 13.41 6.24 4.46
N THR A 532 13.17 4.94 4.51
CA THR A 532 13.71 4.02 3.49
C THR A 532 12.82 4.03 2.24
N GLY A 533 12.32 5.20 1.87
CA GLY A 533 11.11 5.37 1.08
C GLY A 533 11.12 4.66 -0.28
N GLY A 534 12.15 4.87 -1.09
CA GLY A 534 12.23 4.24 -2.41
C GLY A 534 12.32 2.71 -2.33
N ARG A 535 13.00 2.21 -1.30
CA ARG A 535 13.07 0.78 -1.02
C ARG A 535 11.74 0.23 -0.51
N VAL A 536 11.08 0.92 0.42
CA VAL A 536 9.73 0.55 0.90
C VAL A 536 8.77 0.44 -0.28
N GLN A 537 8.75 1.47 -1.12
CA GLN A 537 7.90 1.51 -2.30
C GLN A 537 8.17 0.37 -3.27
N GLU A 538 9.43 0.03 -3.52
CA GLU A 538 9.78 -1.10 -4.39
C GLU A 538 9.30 -2.44 -3.81
N PHE A 539 9.48 -2.70 -2.50
CA PHE A 539 8.92 -3.90 -1.85
C PHE A 539 7.39 -3.90 -1.92
N ASP A 540 6.75 -2.75 -1.70
CA ASP A 540 5.30 -2.61 -1.73
C ASP A 540 4.74 -2.85 -3.15
N ASP A 541 5.37 -2.29 -4.17
CA ASP A 541 4.98 -2.46 -5.58
C ASP A 541 5.10 -3.92 -6.03
N ARG A 542 6.19 -4.59 -5.63
CA ARG A 542 6.39 -6.03 -5.88
C ARG A 542 5.33 -6.87 -5.17
N THR A 543 4.99 -6.52 -3.94
CA THR A 543 3.92 -7.16 -3.18
C THR A 543 2.58 -7.01 -3.86
N ARG A 544 2.20 -5.78 -4.26
CA ARG A 544 0.94 -5.53 -4.99
C ARG A 544 0.87 -6.34 -6.27
N ARG A 545 1.96 -6.35 -7.05
CA ARG A 545 2.05 -7.11 -8.30
C ARG A 545 1.86 -8.60 -8.07
N ILE A 546 2.59 -9.20 -7.12
CA ILE A 546 2.52 -10.63 -6.82
C ILE A 546 1.14 -11.01 -6.29
N PHE A 547 0.57 -10.22 -5.38
CA PHE A 547 -0.76 -10.47 -4.84
C PHE A 547 -1.89 -10.21 -5.86
N GLY A 548 -1.61 -9.48 -6.94
CA GLY A 548 -2.58 -9.12 -7.98
C GLY A 548 -3.53 -8.00 -7.54
N VAL A 549 -3.06 -7.12 -6.67
CA VAL A 549 -3.84 -5.98 -6.16
C VAL A 549 -3.74 -4.82 -7.13
N GLY A 550 -4.89 -4.38 -7.66
CA GLY A 550 -4.95 -3.26 -8.59
C GLY A 550 -4.86 -1.89 -7.90
N THR A 551 -4.98 -0.83 -8.70
CA THR A 551 -4.97 0.57 -8.22
C THR A 551 -6.09 0.91 -7.25
N GLY A 552 -7.19 0.15 -7.26
CA GLY A 552 -8.30 0.28 -6.30
C GLY A 552 -8.01 -0.32 -4.91
N GLY A 553 -6.80 -0.84 -4.67
CA GLY A 553 -6.45 -1.43 -3.37
C GLY A 553 -7.16 -2.76 -3.09
N GLN A 554 -7.61 -3.48 -4.13
CA GLN A 554 -8.17 -4.81 -4.00
C GLN A 554 -7.80 -5.71 -5.18
N THR A 555 -7.83 -7.03 -4.98
CA THR A 555 -7.73 -8.01 -6.05
C THR A 555 -8.97 -8.00 -6.94
N SER A 556 -8.85 -8.54 -8.15
CA SER A 556 -9.97 -8.62 -9.10
C SER A 556 -11.13 -9.49 -8.61
N ASP A 557 -10.86 -10.46 -7.73
CA ASP A 557 -11.87 -11.28 -7.05
C ASP A 557 -12.42 -10.65 -5.76
N GLY A 558 -11.92 -9.46 -5.37
CA GLY A 558 -12.31 -8.73 -4.16
C GLY A 558 -11.87 -9.38 -2.84
N ARG A 559 -11.18 -10.53 -2.89
CA ARG A 559 -10.82 -11.32 -1.72
C ARG A 559 -9.74 -10.66 -0.87
N ILE A 560 -8.77 -10.02 -1.52
CA ILE A 560 -7.66 -9.34 -0.84
C ILE A 560 -7.90 -7.85 -0.94
N ARG A 561 -7.86 -7.20 0.22
CA ARG A 561 -8.11 -5.79 0.43
C ARG A 561 -6.90 -5.17 1.08
N LEU A 562 -6.36 -4.14 0.46
CA LEU A 562 -5.07 -3.57 0.83
C LEU A 562 -5.29 -2.31 1.68
N LEU A 563 -4.66 -2.29 2.85
CA LEU A 563 -4.51 -1.12 3.70
C LEU A 563 -3.12 -0.55 3.47
N ASP A 564 -3.06 0.66 2.95
CA ASP A 564 -1.81 1.33 2.60
C ASP A 564 -1.53 2.52 3.50
N PRO A 565 -0.74 2.35 4.57
CA PRO A 565 -0.41 3.47 5.45
C PRO A 565 0.67 4.37 4.84
N VAL A 566 1.22 4.08 3.65
CA VAL A 566 2.39 4.79 3.14
C VAL A 566 2.15 6.29 3.02
N ASN A 567 0.97 6.72 2.54
CA ASN A 567 0.68 8.15 2.34
C ASN A 567 0.31 8.86 3.65
N MET A 568 -0.01 8.15 4.73
CA MET A 568 -0.16 8.76 6.05
C MET A 568 1.18 9.22 6.61
N ASN A 569 2.26 8.56 6.19
CA ASN A 569 3.61 8.91 6.60
C ASN A 569 4.07 10.17 5.86
N GLY A 570 4.97 10.96 6.47
CA GLY A 570 5.57 12.11 5.80
C GLY A 570 5.44 13.44 6.54
N ARG A 571 4.73 13.47 7.67
CA ARG A 571 4.64 14.67 8.51
C ARG A 571 5.92 14.93 9.29
N GLU A 572 6.62 16.00 8.92
CA GLU A 572 7.93 16.36 9.48
C GLU A 572 7.92 16.57 11.00
N ASP A 573 6.82 17.09 11.55
CA ASP A 573 6.69 17.33 12.98
C ASP A 573 6.61 16.02 13.79
N ILE A 574 6.01 14.97 13.25
CA ILE A 574 6.02 13.62 13.86
C ILE A 574 7.44 13.03 13.89
N LEU A 575 8.25 13.34 12.88
CA LEU A 575 9.64 12.85 12.76
C LEU A 575 10.60 13.61 13.68
N SER A 576 10.47 14.95 13.73
CA SER A 576 11.42 15.85 14.38
C SER A 576 11.17 15.98 15.89
N GLN A 577 9.93 15.86 16.35
CA GLN A 577 9.59 15.93 17.78
C GLN A 577 9.89 14.62 18.52
N PHE A 578 10.53 13.66 17.85
CA PHE A 578 10.77 12.35 18.41
C PHE A 578 11.96 12.39 19.38
N LYS A 579 11.72 12.10 20.67
CA LYS A 579 12.81 11.61 21.51
C LYS A 579 13.31 10.33 20.86
N ALA A 580 14.61 10.23 20.59
CA ALA A 580 15.17 9.07 19.91
C ALA A 580 14.79 7.77 20.65
N SER A 581 13.77 7.07 20.16
CA SER A 581 13.44 5.69 20.54
C SER A 581 14.53 4.78 20.02
N ASP A 582 14.94 3.82 20.83
CA ASP A 582 15.82 2.73 20.38
C ASP A 582 15.09 1.76 19.45
N ALA A 583 13.75 1.87 19.33
CA ALA A 583 12.92 1.04 18.47
C ALA A 583 12.45 1.79 17.20
N ASN A 584 12.34 1.05 16.10
CA ASN A 584 12.04 1.54 14.74
C ASN A 584 10.54 1.65 14.44
N HIS A 585 9.74 1.99 15.45
CA HIS A 585 8.29 1.83 15.38
C HIS A 585 7.54 3.16 15.23
N PRO A 586 6.35 3.18 14.58
CA PRO A 586 5.44 4.32 14.54
C PRO A 586 5.09 4.81 15.94
N ARG A 587 4.72 6.10 16.04
CA ARG A 587 4.03 6.59 17.23
C ARG A 587 2.71 5.86 17.41
N ALA A 588 2.31 5.63 18.64
CA ALA A 588 1.05 4.97 18.93
C ALA A 588 -0.16 5.72 18.41
N SER A 589 -0.13 7.07 18.33
CA SER A 589 -1.18 7.85 17.67
C SER A 589 -1.35 7.52 16.19
N HIS A 590 -0.23 7.35 15.49
CA HIS A 590 -0.25 6.91 14.11
C HIS A 590 -0.79 5.49 14.01
N VAL A 591 -0.35 4.56 14.87
CA VAL A 591 -0.92 3.20 14.94
C VAL A 591 -2.43 3.23 15.22
N ARG A 592 -2.91 4.08 16.13
CA ARG A 592 -4.34 4.24 16.40
C ARG A 592 -5.11 4.71 15.16
N THR A 593 -4.49 5.57 14.36
CA THR A 593 -5.06 6.05 13.09
C THR A 593 -5.09 4.93 12.04
N GLU A 594 -4.01 4.16 11.89
CA GLU A 594 -3.96 2.95 11.04
C GLU A 594 -5.04 1.94 11.47
N VAL A 595 -5.26 1.77 12.78
CA VAL A 595 -6.33 0.91 13.32
C VAL A 595 -7.72 1.39 12.90
N GLN A 596 -7.99 2.70 12.79
CA GLN A 596 -9.27 3.16 12.26
C GLN A 596 -9.46 2.72 10.80
N MET A 597 -8.41 2.76 9.97
CA MET A 597 -8.46 2.25 8.60
C MET A 597 -8.69 0.73 8.55
N LEU A 598 -8.03 -0.01 9.45
CA LEU A 598 -8.19 -1.46 9.58
C LEU A 598 -9.62 -1.82 10.01
N LEU A 599 -10.18 -1.10 10.98
CA LEU A 599 -11.56 -1.28 11.43
C LEU A 599 -12.56 -0.89 10.34
N HIS A 600 -12.31 0.15 9.55
CA HIS A 600 -13.09 0.45 8.35
C HIS A 600 -12.97 -0.62 7.25
N SER A 601 -11.97 -1.50 7.32
CA SER A 601 -11.86 -2.66 6.45
C SER A 601 -12.58 -3.89 7.03
N LEU A 602 -12.65 -4.03 8.35
CA LEU A 602 -13.33 -5.15 9.02
C LEU A 602 -14.81 -4.91 9.27
N CYS A 603 -15.22 -3.65 9.41
CA CYS A 603 -16.51 -3.24 9.92
C CYS A 603 -17.23 -2.35 8.91
N LEU A 604 -18.56 -2.36 8.98
CA LEU A 604 -19.45 -1.45 8.28
C LEU A 604 -20.32 -0.76 9.30
N ARG A 605 -20.42 0.57 9.22
CA ARG A 605 -21.41 1.34 9.98
C ARG A 605 -22.59 1.61 9.08
N ASP A 606 -23.72 0.99 9.38
CA ASP A 606 -24.96 1.22 8.66
C ASP A 606 -25.35 2.70 8.80
N PRO A 607 -25.53 3.44 7.69
CA PRO A 607 -25.70 4.89 7.75
C PRO A 607 -27.05 5.33 8.36
N VAL A 608 -28.02 4.42 8.50
CA VAL A 608 -29.37 4.74 8.99
C VAL A 608 -29.54 4.35 10.46
N SER A 609 -29.15 3.12 10.80
CA SER A 609 -29.29 2.55 12.14
C SER A 609 -28.05 2.76 13.01
N HIS A 610 -26.94 3.20 12.43
CA HIS A 610 -25.61 3.28 13.05
C HIS A 610 -25.11 1.95 13.62
N LYS A 611 -25.79 0.84 13.32
CA LYS A 611 -25.36 -0.49 13.74
C LYS A 611 -24.09 -0.86 13.02
N LEU A 612 -23.21 -1.50 13.79
CA LEU A 612 -21.99 -2.06 13.26
C LEU A 612 -22.21 -3.52 12.88
N VAL A 613 -21.73 -3.87 11.70
CA VAL A 613 -21.68 -5.25 11.23
C VAL A 613 -20.28 -5.55 10.73
N PHE A 614 -19.84 -6.78 10.96
CA PHE A 614 -18.62 -7.29 10.35
C PHE A 614 -18.80 -7.38 8.83
N ARG A 615 -17.76 -7.05 8.07
CA ARG A 615 -17.78 -7.13 6.61
C ARG A 615 -17.39 -8.54 6.17
N ASP A 616 -18.35 -9.22 5.55
CA ASP A 616 -18.18 -10.56 4.98
C ASP A 616 -17.23 -10.58 3.76
#